data_AF-A0A534U6V7-F1
#
_entry.id   AF-A0A534U6V7-F1
#
_cell.length_a   1.000
_cell.length_b   1.000
_cell.length_c   1.000
_cell.angle_alpha   90.00
_cell.angle_beta   90.00
_cell.angle_gamma   90.00
#
_symmetry.space_group_name_H-M   'P 1'
#
loop_
_entity.id
_entity.type
_entity.pdbx_description
1 polymer ?
#
loop_
_entity_poly.entity_id
_entity_poly.type
_entity_poly.pdbx_seq_one_letter_code
_entity_poly.pdbx_strand_id
1 'polypeptide(L)'
;IAVVFAGAIDPVGEGQVASLAHPGGNVTGLSNLAPELNGKRLELLKEAFPKVKRVGRLAWGRPTRQEQRFKEDELAAKGLGLQLQPILVKDADDLEKGFAAAKNAGVHALIFPPSPFLNTNLARFIDLTAKVRLPAIYPGMVHVEAGGLMGYGPDRDDNFRRAAVYVDKILKGAKPADLPIQQ
;
A
#
# COMPACT_ATOMS: atom_id res chain seq x y z
N ILE A 1 1.01 -23.92 16.75
CA ILE A 1 1.52 -23.92 15.35
C ILE A 1 2.22 -22.60 15.12
N ALA A 2 3.43 -22.60 14.55
CA ALA A 2 4.14 -21.37 14.22
C ALA A 2 3.56 -20.72 12.95
N VAL A 3 3.46 -19.39 12.94
CA VAL A 3 2.96 -18.60 11.82
C VAL A 3 4.05 -17.60 11.41
N VAL A 4 4.43 -17.64 10.13
CA VAL A 4 5.39 -16.71 9.54
C VAL A 4 4.68 -15.89 8.47
N PHE A 5 4.55 -14.59 8.67
CA PHE A 5 4.05 -13.68 7.63
C PHE A 5 5.19 -13.15 6.76
N ALA A 6 4.93 -12.90 5.48
CA ALA A 6 5.90 -12.42 4.50
C ALA A 6 5.57 -10.99 4.00
N GLY A 7 4.98 -10.17 4.87
CA GLY A 7 4.58 -8.80 4.52
C GLY A 7 3.33 -8.31 5.23
N ALA A 8 3.26 -8.46 6.56
CA ALA A 8 2.17 -7.90 7.36
C ALA A 8 2.17 -6.37 7.28
N ILE A 9 1.01 -5.72 7.26
CA ILE A 9 0.94 -4.27 7.07
C ILE A 9 1.25 -3.53 8.38
N ASP A 10 0.57 -3.92 9.46
CA ASP A 10 0.79 -3.37 10.79
C ASP A 10 0.48 -4.44 11.87
N PRO A 11 1.40 -5.40 12.09
CA PRO A 11 1.13 -6.53 12.99
C PRO A 11 0.97 -6.10 14.45
N VAL A 12 1.53 -4.95 14.86
CA VAL A 12 1.37 -4.41 16.21
C VAL A 12 0.02 -3.72 16.36
N GLY A 13 -0.33 -2.80 15.44
CA GLY A 13 -1.61 -2.11 15.45
C GLY A 13 -2.82 -3.03 15.23
N GLU A 14 -2.62 -4.14 14.52
CA GLU A 14 -3.63 -5.20 14.36
C GLU A 14 -3.68 -6.19 15.54
N GLY A 15 -2.83 -6.02 16.55
CA GLY A 15 -2.79 -6.87 17.75
C GLY A 15 -2.31 -8.30 17.50
N GLN A 16 -1.62 -8.55 16.39
CA GLN A 16 -1.08 -9.87 16.04
C GLN A 16 0.17 -10.22 16.87
N VAL A 17 0.92 -9.19 17.30
CA VAL A 17 2.17 -9.33 18.08
C VAL A 17 2.32 -8.21 19.10
N ALA A 18 3.09 -8.46 20.17
CA ALA A 18 3.31 -7.46 21.23
C ALA A 18 4.22 -6.30 20.80
N SER A 19 5.28 -6.60 20.04
CA SER A 19 6.19 -5.61 19.45
C SER A 19 6.94 -6.23 18.28
N LEU A 20 7.59 -5.41 17.45
CA LEU A 20 8.43 -5.93 16.37
C LEU A 20 9.69 -6.63 16.91
N ALA A 21 10.33 -6.09 17.95
CA ALA A 21 11.54 -6.68 18.52
C ALA A 21 11.27 -7.99 19.28
N HIS A 22 10.13 -8.06 19.96
CA HIS A 22 9.69 -9.20 20.75
C HIS A 22 8.22 -9.51 20.45
N PRO A 23 7.94 -10.41 19.48
CA PRO A 23 6.56 -10.72 19.10
C PRO A 23 5.74 -11.36 20.23
N GLY A 24 6.39 -12.11 21.11
CA GLY A 24 5.80 -12.64 22.35
C GLY A 24 4.88 -13.84 22.19
N GLY A 25 4.68 -14.34 20.96
CA GLY A 25 3.77 -15.44 20.67
C GLY A 25 4.26 -16.40 19.59
N ASN A 26 3.33 -17.05 18.90
CA ASN A 26 3.62 -17.99 17.82
C ASN A 26 3.74 -17.32 16.43
N VAL A 27 3.67 -15.99 16.37
CA VAL A 27 3.66 -15.19 15.13
C VAL A 27 4.95 -14.38 15.01
N THR A 28 5.59 -14.40 13.83
CA THR A 28 6.79 -13.61 13.49
C THR A 28 6.86 -13.39 11.97
N GLY A 29 7.92 -12.75 11.46
CA GLY A 29 8.21 -12.66 10.02
C GLY A 29 8.61 -11.26 9.55
N LEU A 30 8.06 -10.85 8.40
CA LEU A 30 8.39 -9.62 7.68
C LEU A 30 7.20 -8.65 7.63
N SER A 31 7.39 -7.39 8.04
CA SER A 31 6.37 -6.34 8.03
C SER A 31 6.65 -5.30 6.94
N ASN A 32 5.62 -4.97 6.17
CA ASN A 32 5.65 -3.91 5.15
C ASN A 32 5.13 -2.60 5.73
N LEU A 33 5.79 -2.06 6.77
CA LEU A 33 5.31 -0.87 7.50
C LEU A 33 4.82 0.21 6.50
N ALA A 34 3.50 0.40 6.47
CA ALA A 34 2.83 1.09 5.38
C ALA A 34 2.62 2.61 5.52
N PRO A 35 2.56 3.24 6.73
CA PRO A 35 2.18 4.65 6.83
C PRO A 35 3.14 5.59 6.09
N GLU A 36 4.44 5.38 6.23
CA GLU A 36 5.47 6.24 5.63
C GLU A 36 5.56 6.07 4.09
N LEU A 37 5.22 4.89 3.58
CA LEU A 37 5.38 4.57 2.16
C LEU A 37 4.44 5.40 1.28
N ASN A 38 3.24 5.73 1.75
CA ASN A 38 2.34 6.59 0.99
C ASN A 38 2.82 8.04 0.94
N GLY A 39 3.38 8.56 2.04
CA GLY A 39 4.04 9.87 2.04
C GLY A 39 5.17 9.92 1.01
N LYS A 40 6.04 8.89 0.99
CA LYS A 40 7.11 8.80 0.00
C LYS A 40 6.59 8.64 -1.43
N ARG A 41 5.52 7.87 -1.65
CA ARG A 41 4.86 7.78 -2.97
C ARG A 41 4.33 9.14 -3.45
N LEU A 42 3.72 9.92 -2.57
CA LEU A 42 3.24 11.27 -2.89
C LEU A 42 4.41 12.21 -3.23
N GLU A 43 5.52 12.11 -2.51
CA GLU A 43 6.74 12.87 -2.77
C GLU A 43 7.30 12.54 -4.16
N LEU A 44 7.50 11.25 -4.46
CA LEU A 44 8.01 10.80 -5.77
C LEU A 44 7.07 11.18 -6.92
N LEU A 45 5.76 11.08 -6.72
CA LEU A 45 4.77 11.50 -7.69
C LEU A 45 4.85 13.02 -7.97
N LYS A 46 5.09 13.82 -6.93
CA LYS A 46 5.27 15.28 -7.04
C LYS A 46 6.59 15.64 -7.71
N GLU A 47 7.65 14.91 -7.43
CA GLU A 47 8.97 15.08 -8.07
C GLU A 47 8.89 14.79 -9.58
N ALA A 48 8.29 13.65 -9.95
CA ALA A 48 8.10 13.26 -11.35
C ALA A 48 7.12 14.19 -12.08
N PHE A 49 6.11 14.72 -11.38
CA PHE A 49 5.09 15.60 -11.94
C PHE A 49 4.91 16.90 -11.11
N PRO A 50 5.84 17.88 -11.23
CA PRO A 50 5.87 19.07 -10.38
C PRO A 50 4.61 19.95 -10.43
N LYS A 51 3.81 19.84 -11.50
CA LYS A 51 2.55 20.60 -11.68
C LYS A 51 1.35 19.97 -10.97
N VAL A 52 1.48 18.75 -10.42
CA VAL A 52 0.42 18.09 -9.65
C VAL A 52 0.12 18.90 -8.38
N LYS A 53 -1.16 19.14 -8.12
CA LYS A 53 -1.68 19.86 -6.94
C LYS A 53 -2.83 19.12 -6.27
N ARG A 54 -3.63 18.37 -7.05
CA ARG A 54 -4.72 17.52 -6.55
C ARG A 54 -4.43 16.08 -6.91
N VAL A 55 -4.43 15.20 -5.92
CA VAL A 55 -4.16 13.76 -6.08
C VAL A 55 -5.39 12.98 -5.65
N GLY A 56 -5.88 12.11 -6.52
CA GLY A 56 -6.93 11.15 -6.19
C GLY A 56 -6.35 9.94 -5.47
N ARG A 57 -6.77 9.66 -4.24
CA ARG A 57 -6.41 8.45 -3.50
C ARG A 57 -7.53 7.45 -3.60
N LEU A 58 -7.26 6.26 -4.13
CA LEU A 58 -8.25 5.18 -4.12
C LEU A 58 -8.64 4.81 -2.69
N ALA A 59 -9.94 4.65 -2.45
CA ALA A 59 -10.49 4.16 -1.21
C ALA A 59 -11.54 3.06 -1.50
N TRP A 60 -11.29 1.87 -0.98
CA TRP A 60 -12.14 0.70 -1.16
C TRP A 60 -12.85 0.33 0.14
N GLY A 61 -14.17 0.13 0.10
CA GLY A 61 -14.96 -0.52 1.15
C GLY A 61 -15.25 0.25 2.45
N ARG A 62 -14.64 1.41 2.73
CA ARG A 62 -14.90 2.20 3.97
C ARG A 62 -14.96 3.72 3.74
N PRO A 63 -15.66 4.50 4.61
CA PRO A 63 -15.73 5.96 4.50
C PRO A 63 -14.36 6.59 4.75
N THR A 64 -14.01 7.52 3.86
CA THR A 64 -12.63 7.78 3.47
C THR A 64 -11.86 8.72 4.39
N ARG A 65 -12.45 9.86 4.77
CA ARG A 65 -11.72 10.91 5.51
C ARG A 65 -11.57 10.64 7.00
N GLN A 66 -12.38 9.73 7.55
CA GLN A 66 -12.36 9.38 8.97
C GLN A 66 -11.33 8.29 9.27
N GLU A 67 -10.92 7.54 8.25
CA GLU A 67 -9.92 6.47 8.34
C GLU A 67 -8.55 7.06 8.76
N GLN A 68 -7.93 6.45 9.76
CA GLN A 68 -6.64 6.88 10.28
C GLN A 68 -5.55 6.94 9.19
N ARG A 69 -5.48 5.90 8.35
CA ARG A 69 -4.54 5.84 7.22
C ARG A 69 -4.76 6.95 6.19
N PHE A 70 -6.02 7.33 5.95
CA PHE A 70 -6.30 8.46 5.07
C PHE A 70 -5.84 9.78 5.69
N LYS A 71 -6.03 9.97 7.01
CA LYS A 71 -5.57 11.18 7.72
C LYS A 71 -4.05 11.32 7.66
N GLU A 72 -3.32 10.22 7.83
CA GLU A 72 -1.86 10.18 7.69
C GLU A 72 -1.42 10.55 6.26
N ASP A 73 -2.07 9.95 5.25
CA ASP A 73 -1.80 10.28 3.85
C ASP A 73 -2.16 11.75 3.53
N GLU A 74 -3.23 12.29 4.13
CA GLU A 74 -3.65 13.68 3.97
C GLU A 74 -2.65 14.65 4.62
N LEU A 75 -2.10 14.31 5.79
CA LEU A 75 -1.04 15.08 6.45
C LEU A 75 0.24 15.11 5.60
N ALA A 76 0.66 13.97 5.07
CA ALA A 76 1.82 13.89 4.17
C ALA A 76 1.58 14.70 2.88
N ALA A 77 0.39 14.59 2.29
CA ALA A 77 0.01 15.38 1.11
C ALA A 77 0.07 16.89 1.41
N LYS A 78 -0.47 17.35 2.55
CA LYS A 78 -0.41 18.76 2.97
C LYS A 78 1.02 19.27 3.09
N GLY A 79 1.93 18.48 3.68
CA GLY A 79 3.35 18.81 3.77
C GLY A 79 4.03 19.01 2.42
N LEU A 80 3.52 18.38 1.37
CA LEU A 80 3.99 18.50 -0.02
C LEU A 80 3.21 19.53 -0.85
N GLY A 81 2.30 20.29 -0.23
CA GLY A 81 1.44 21.25 -0.94
C GLY A 81 0.40 20.59 -1.87
N LEU A 82 0.03 19.34 -1.58
CA LEU A 82 -0.95 18.56 -2.32
C LEU A 82 -2.30 18.53 -1.60
N GLN A 83 -3.37 18.54 -2.38
CA GLN A 83 -4.72 18.25 -1.91
C GLN A 83 -5.08 16.80 -2.24
N LEU A 84 -5.37 16.01 -1.21
CA LEU A 84 -5.77 14.63 -1.36
C LEU A 84 -7.29 14.50 -1.47
N GLN A 85 -7.77 13.89 -2.55
CA GLN A 85 -9.18 13.64 -2.80
C GLN A 85 -9.46 12.14 -2.75
N PRO A 86 -10.38 11.68 -1.90
CA PRO A 86 -10.74 10.26 -1.88
C PRO A 86 -11.54 9.89 -3.13
N ILE A 87 -11.12 8.84 -3.81
CA ILE A 87 -11.84 8.22 -4.93
C ILE A 87 -12.46 6.93 -4.42
N LEU A 88 -13.77 6.98 -4.15
CA LEU A 88 -14.52 5.86 -3.61
C LEU A 88 -14.85 4.85 -4.70
N VAL A 89 -14.53 3.59 -4.43
CA VAL A 89 -14.93 2.44 -5.24
C VAL A 89 -15.43 1.36 -4.28
N LYS A 90 -16.64 0.86 -4.51
CA LYS A 90 -17.22 -0.20 -3.67
C LYS A 90 -16.76 -1.61 -4.08
N ASP A 91 -16.76 -1.85 -5.38
CA ASP A 91 -16.48 -3.15 -6.00
C ASP A 91 -15.97 -2.93 -7.44
N ALA A 92 -15.76 -4.03 -8.17
CA ALA A 92 -15.20 -3.98 -9.51
C ALA A 92 -16.14 -3.30 -10.53
N ASP A 93 -17.45 -3.27 -10.31
CA ASP A 93 -18.41 -2.67 -11.23
C ASP A 93 -18.52 -1.14 -11.05
N ASP A 94 -18.06 -0.63 -9.90
CA ASP A 94 -18.00 0.80 -9.58
C ASP A 94 -16.69 1.47 -10.03
N LEU A 95 -15.75 0.72 -10.64
CA LEU A 95 -14.43 1.23 -11.03
C LEU A 95 -14.53 2.38 -12.03
N GLU A 96 -15.26 2.17 -13.13
CA GLU A 96 -15.44 3.16 -14.20
C GLU A 96 -16.03 4.47 -13.64
N LYS A 97 -16.99 4.35 -12.71
CA LYS A 97 -17.61 5.48 -12.03
C LYS A 97 -16.64 6.20 -11.09
N GLY A 98 -15.83 5.47 -10.32
CA GLY A 98 -14.78 6.04 -9.48
C GLY A 98 -13.77 6.86 -10.28
N PHE A 99 -13.30 6.32 -11.40
CA PHE A 99 -12.37 7.02 -12.30
C PHE A 99 -13.00 8.24 -12.97
N ALA A 100 -14.27 8.16 -13.37
CA ALA A 100 -15.00 9.32 -13.87
C ALA A 100 -15.16 10.40 -12.80
N ALA A 101 -15.44 10.02 -11.55
CA ALA A 101 -15.51 10.95 -10.42
C ALA A 101 -14.15 11.63 -10.16
N ALA A 102 -13.04 10.90 -10.28
CA ALA A 102 -11.70 11.47 -10.17
C ALA A 102 -11.46 12.57 -11.21
N LYS A 103 -11.80 12.29 -12.48
CA LYS A 103 -11.70 13.26 -13.58
C LYS A 103 -12.57 14.50 -13.33
N ASN A 104 -13.82 14.29 -12.91
CA ASN A 104 -14.77 15.38 -12.65
C ASN A 104 -14.34 16.24 -11.44
N ALA A 105 -13.68 15.65 -10.45
CA ALA A 105 -13.11 16.37 -9.32
C ALA A 105 -11.82 17.13 -9.67
N GLY A 106 -11.35 17.00 -10.93
CA GLY A 106 -10.19 17.69 -11.45
C GLY A 106 -8.88 17.22 -10.82
N VAL A 107 -8.76 15.95 -10.42
CA VAL A 107 -7.48 15.41 -9.94
C VAL A 107 -6.44 15.45 -11.07
N HIS A 108 -5.18 15.66 -10.71
CA HIS A 108 -4.06 15.73 -11.66
C HIS A 108 -3.27 14.42 -11.71
N ALA A 109 -3.41 13.58 -10.69
CA ALA A 109 -2.70 12.31 -10.56
C ALA A 109 -3.46 11.37 -9.62
N LEU A 110 -3.09 10.09 -9.61
CA LEU A 110 -3.66 9.06 -8.75
C LEU A 110 -2.60 8.40 -7.85
N ILE A 111 -3.00 8.03 -6.64
CA ILE A 111 -2.23 7.16 -5.75
C ILE A 111 -3.09 5.98 -5.34
N PHE A 112 -2.51 4.79 -5.45
CA PHE A 112 -3.15 3.54 -5.05
C PHE A 112 -2.49 3.00 -3.77
N PRO A 113 -3.20 2.96 -2.64
CA PRO A 113 -2.71 2.27 -1.45
C PRO A 113 -2.66 0.74 -1.65
N PRO A 114 -1.80 0.01 -0.92
CA PRO A 114 -1.80 -1.45 -0.93
C PRO A 114 -3.18 -1.99 -0.53
N SER A 115 -3.79 -2.83 -1.37
CA SER A 115 -5.04 -3.52 -1.02
C SER A 115 -5.20 -4.81 -1.83
N PRO A 116 -5.88 -5.84 -1.28
CA PRO A 116 -6.24 -7.03 -2.04
C PRO A 116 -7.08 -6.70 -3.27
N PHE A 117 -7.98 -5.72 -3.16
CA PHE A 117 -8.87 -5.30 -4.25
C PHE A 117 -8.10 -4.76 -5.46
N LEU A 118 -7.05 -3.95 -5.22
CA LEU A 118 -6.14 -3.49 -6.29
C LEU A 118 -5.48 -4.68 -6.99
N ASN A 119 -4.93 -5.62 -6.23
CA ASN A 119 -4.19 -6.76 -6.78
C ASN A 119 -5.09 -7.67 -7.60
N THR A 120 -6.30 -7.98 -7.10
CA THR A 120 -7.26 -8.85 -7.81
C THR A 120 -7.77 -8.23 -9.11
N ASN A 121 -7.81 -6.89 -9.21
CA ASN A 121 -8.36 -6.19 -10.37
C ASN A 121 -7.29 -5.37 -11.13
N LEU A 122 -6.02 -5.73 -11.01
CA LEU A 122 -4.88 -4.91 -11.43
C LEU A 122 -4.97 -4.46 -12.90
N ALA A 123 -5.25 -5.39 -13.81
CA ALA A 123 -5.38 -5.08 -15.24
C ALA A 123 -6.43 -4.00 -15.50
N ARG A 124 -7.61 -4.09 -14.85
CA ARG A 124 -8.67 -3.08 -14.99
C ARG A 124 -8.25 -1.72 -14.44
N PHE A 125 -7.54 -1.68 -13.32
CA PHE A 125 -7.02 -0.44 -12.76
C PHE A 125 -6.00 0.24 -13.69
N ILE A 126 -5.11 -0.54 -14.31
CA ILE A 126 -4.10 -0.03 -15.25
C ILE A 126 -4.79 0.50 -16.51
N ASP A 127 -5.71 -0.27 -17.10
CA ASP A 127 -6.47 0.13 -18.28
C ASP A 127 -7.28 1.41 -18.05
N LEU A 128 -7.97 1.53 -16.91
CA LEU A 128 -8.75 2.71 -16.58
C LEU A 128 -7.87 3.92 -16.32
N THR A 129 -6.75 3.76 -15.62
CA THR A 129 -5.74 4.82 -15.43
C THR A 129 -5.22 5.34 -16.77
N ALA A 130 -4.89 4.43 -17.69
CA ALA A 130 -4.45 4.78 -19.04
C ALA A 130 -5.55 5.52 -19.82
N LYS A 131 -6.81 5.07 -19.73
CA LYS A 131 -7.97 5.71 -20.40
C LYS A 131 -8.21 7.14 -19.90
N VAL A 132 -8.09 7.41 -18.60
CA VAL A 132 -8.26 8.76 -18.06
C VAL A 132 -7.02 9.64 -18.23
N ARG A 133 -5.88 9.08 -18.66
CA ARG A 133 -4.61 9.77 -18.92
C ARG A 133 -4.09 10.56 -17.72
N LEU A 134 -4.24 10.01 -16.52
CA LEU A 134 -3.69 10.58 -15.30
C LEU A 134 -2.42 9.82 -14.90
N PRO A 135 -1.32 10.51 -14.53
CA PRO A 135 -0.18 9.85 -13.92
C PRO A 135 -0.61 9.19 -12.61
N ALA A 136 -0.09 7.99 -12.36
CA ALA A 136 -0.42 7.23 -11.16
C ALA A 136 0.80 6.56 -10.55
N ILE A 137 0.81 6.47 -9.22
CA ILE A 137 1.82 5.72 -8.46
C ILE A 137 1.19 4.57 -7.68
N TYR A 138 1.87 3.42 -7.73
CA TYR A 138 1.40 2.14 -7.20
C TYR A 138 2.24 1.63 -6.02
N PRO A 139 1.74 0.64 -5.25
CA PRO A 139 2.41 0.11 -4.06
C PRO A 139 3.73 -0.63 -4.26
N GLY A 140 4.15 -0.95 -5.48
CA GLY A 140 5.38 -1.72 -5.71
C GLY A 140 5.58 -2.14 -7.16
N MET A 141 6.74 -2.75 -7.45
CA MET A 141 7.21 -3.03 -8.81
C MET A 141 6.30 -3.94 -9.64
N VAL A 142 5.64 -4.93 -9.01
CA VAL A 142 4.68 -5.82 -9.70
C VAL A 142 3.57 -5.08 -10.46
N HIS A 143 3.20 -3.88 -10.00
CA HIS A 143 2.20 -3.05 -10.67
C HIS A 143 2.78 -2.35 -11.91
N VAL A 144 4.07 -1.99 -11.86
CA VAL A 144 4.80 -1.38 -12.99
C VAL A 144 5.02 -2.40 -14.09
N GLU A 145 5.44 -3.61 -13.72
CA GLU A 145 5.59 -4.74 -14.64
C GLU A 145 4.28 -5.09 -15.36
N ALA A 146 3.15 -4.89 -14.69
CA ALA A 146 1.82 -5.07 -15.27
C ALA A 146 1.35 -3.89 -16.16
N GLY A 147 2.15 -2.83 -16.31
CA GLY A 147 1.84 -1.65 -17.14
C GLY A 147 1.49 -0.38 -16.38
N GLY A 148 1.61 -0.38 -15.05
CA GLY A 148 1.48 0.82 -14.23
C GLY A 148 2.65 1.78 -14.46
N LEU A 149 2.39 3.09 -14.32
CA LEU A 149 3.39 4.12 -14.66
C LEU A 149 4.63 4.11 -13.75
N MET A 150 4.42 4.09 -12.44
CA MET A 150 5.51 4.07 -11.46
C MET A 150 5.03 3.41 -10.16
N GLY A 151 5.96 2.83 -9.39
CA GLY A 151 5.64 2.15 -8.15
C GLY A 151 6.75 2.32 -7.13
N TYR A 152 6.38 2.34 -5.85
CA TYR A 152 7.34 2.40 -4.75
C TYR A 152 6.84 1.56 -3.59
N GLY A 153 7.67 0.64 -3.10
CA GLY A 153 7.35 -0.23 -1.97
C GLY A 153 8.38 -1.34 -1.81
N PRO A 154 8.17 -2.22 -0.82
CA PRO A 154 9.12 -3.28 -0.50
C PRO A 154 9.23 -4.29 -1.65
N ASP A 155 10.41 -4.90 -1.76
CA ASP A 155 10.63 -6.05 -2.64
C ASP A 155 9.93 -7.27 -2.04
N ARG A 156 8.83 -7.68 -2.68
CA ARG A 156 8.02 -8.79 -2.19
C ARG A 156 8.73 -10.13 -2.37
N ASP A 157 9.52 -10.28 -3.43
CA ASP A 157 10.24 -11.53 -3.70
C ASP A 157 11.37 -11.72 -2.69
N ASP A 158 12.06 -10.63 -2.33
CA ASP A 158 13.02 -10.63 -1.22
C ASP A 158 12.33 -10.96 0.11
N ASN A 159 11.16 -10.38 0.39
CA ASN A 159 10.41 -10.70 1.60
C ASN A 159 10.02 -12.18 1.70
N PHE A 160 9.61 -12.81 0.59
CA PHE A 160 9.33 -14.25 0.56
C PHE A 160 10.60 -15.09 0.79
N ARG A 161 11.73 -14.71 0.17
CA ARG A 161 13.02 -15.39 0.41
C ARG A 161 13.47 -15.26 1.87
N ARG A 162 13.33 -14.07 2.46
CA ARG A 162 13.64 -13.82 3.88
C ARG A 162 12.68 -14.56 4.81
N ALA A 163 11.40 -14.65 4.48
CA ALA A 163 10.44 -15.44 5.25
C ALA A 163 10.81 -16.92 5.30
N ALA A 164 11.35 -17.48 4.21
CA ALA A 164 11.86 -18.86 4.20
C ALA A 164 12.99 -19.08 5.22
N VAL A 165 13.82 -18.06 5.49
CA VAL A 165 14.85 -18.11 6.54
C VAL A 165 14.23 -18.22 7.95
N TYR A 166 13.09 -17.55 8.21
CA TYR A 166 12.38 -17.71 9.47
C TYR A 166 11.82 -19.13 9.62
N VAL A 167 11.25 -19.69 8.54
CA VAL A 167 10.77 -21.06 8.52
C VAL A 167 11.90 -22.04 8.82
N ASP A 168 13.06 -21.90 8.17
CA ASP A 168 14.24 -22.73 8.43
C ASP A 168 14.70 -22.65 9.90
N LYS A 169 14.78 -21.45 10.47
CA LYS A 169 15.13 -21.26 11.90
C LYS A 169 14.13 -21.96 12.83
N ILE A 170 12.84 -21.85 12.55
CA ILE A 170 11.78 -22.46 13.36
C ILE A 170 11.83 -23.99 13.25
N LEU A 171 12.03 -24.53 12.06
CA LEU A 171 12.20 -25.98 11.84
C LEU A 171 13.45 -26.52 12.56
N LYS A 172 14.47 -25.68 12.76
CA LYS A 172 15.67 -25.99 13.56
C LYS A 172 15.51 -25.74 15.07
N GLY A 173 14.31 -25.37 15.54
CA GLY A 173 13.98 -25.27 16.96
C GLY A 173 13.95 -23.85 17.53
N ALA A 174 14.16 -22.80 16.73
CA ALA A 174 13.97 -21.42 17.18
C ALA A 174 12.48 -21.16 17.50
N LYS A 175 12.21 -20.41 18.57
CA LYS A 175 10.84 -20.04 18.94
C LYS A 175 10.44 -18.75 18.19
N PRO A 176 9.25 -18.70 17.56
CA PRO A 176 8.77 -17.48 16.90
C PRO A 176 8.76 -16.24 17.81
N ALA A 177 8.48 -16.42 19.11
CA ALA A 177 8.45 -15.35 20.10
C ALA A 177 9.79 -14.62 20.27
N ASP A 178 10.90 -15.29 19.96
CA ASP A 178 12.26 -14.79 20.11
C ASP A 178 12.85 -14.29 18.78
N LEU A 179 12.12 -14.44 17.68
CA LEU A 179 12.54 -13.99 16.35
C LEU A 179 11.96 -12.60 16.10
N PRO A 180 12.79 -11.53 16.06
CA PRO A 180 12.31 -10.18 15.76
C PRO A 180 11.65 -10.13 14.39
N ILE A 181 10.59 -9.36 14.27
CA ILE A 181 9.99 -9.02 12.98
C ILE A 181 10.89 -8.00 12.30
N GLN A 182 11.22 -8.27 11.03
CA GLN A 182 12.00 -7.36 10.22
C GLN A 182 11.10 -6.56 9.27
N GLN A 183 11.61 -5.42 8.83
CA GLN A 183 11.04 -4.59 7.77
C GLN A 183 11.88 -4.69 6.49
#